data_AF-A0A0G0JP17-F1
#
_entry.id   AF-A0A0G0JP17-F1
#
_cell.length_a   1.000
_cell.length_b   1.000
_cell.length_c   1.000
_cell.angle_alpha   90.00
_cell.angle_beta   90.00
_cell.angle_gamma   90.00
#
_symmetry.space_group_name_H-M   'P 1'
#
loop_
_entity.id
_entity.type
_entity.pdbx_description
1 polymer ?
#
loop_
_entity_poly.entity_id
_entity_poly.type
_entity_poly.pdbx_seq_one_letter_code
_entity_poly.pdbx_strand_id
1 'polypeptide(L)'
;MKSLQPTIRRITEKTFFHYLKCPLWVYHDAGGHQPEDINALRERLTDDGLLPEKERELIANREDIAEVTAEDTDEAFQQTLGFMREGRQTIYHGMLIHGHWVGSPDMLARVEGRSNFGNYYYIACDMKRARNLRDEYRFQGCFYGELLERIQGVKPIHGYVLTPDRSILSYNIEAFSNNYHLTLHELEHRK
;
A
#
# COMPACT_ATOMS: atom_id res chain seq x y z
N MET A 1 -4.78 -0.56 38.58
CA MET A 1 -4.64 -1.60 37.53
C MET A 1 -4.89 -0.94 36.19
N LYS A 2 -3.84 -0.65 35.40
CA LYS A 2 -4.02 -0.24 34.00
C LYS A 2 -4.52 -1.46 33.24
N SER A 3 -5.74 -1.41 32.72
CA SER A 3 -6.25 -2.41 31.81
C SER A 3 -5.34 -2.47 30.59
N LEU A 4 -4.60 -3.56 30.44
CA LEU A 4 -3.95 -3.90 29.18
C LEU A 4 -5.07 -4.23 28.20
N GLN A 5 -5.53 -3.22 27.46
CA GLN A 5 -6.25 -3.49 26.23
C GLN A 5 -5.27 -4.20 25.30
N PRO A 6 -5.65 -5.33 24.67
CA PRO A 6 -4.79 -5.95 23.67
C PRO A 6 -4.55 -4.93 22.56
N THR A 7 -3.30 -4.54 22.35
CA THR A 7 -2.90 -3.72 21.20
C THR A 7 -3.27 -4.49 19.95
N ILE A 8 -4.33 -4.04 19.25
CA ILE A 8 -4.74 -4.62 17.98
C ILE A 8 -3.56 -4.45 17.02
N ARG A 9 -3.05 -5.57 16.48
CA ARG A 9 -1.92 -5.59 15.55
C ARG A 9 -2.29 -4.80 14.29
N ARG A 10 -1.44 -3.86 13.88
CA ARG A 10 -1.60 -3.16 12.61
C ARG A 10 -1.33 -4.13 11.45
N ILE A 11 -2.21 -4.14 10.45
CA ILE A 11 -2.02 -4.87 9.20
C ILE A 11 -1.57 -3.86 8.15
N THR A 12 -0.46 -4.17 7.48
CA THR A 12 0.13 -3.34 6.42
C THR A 12 0.34 -4.13 5.15
N GLU A 13 0.63 -3.45 4.04
CA GLU A 13 1.00 -4.11 2.78
C GLU A 13 2.19 -5.08 2.94
N LYS A 14 3.14 -4.75 3.85
CA LYS A 14 4.28 -5.61 4.18
C LYS A 14 3.87 -6.89 4.91
N THR A 15 2.76 -6.85 5.65
CA THR A 15 2.23 -8.04 6.34
C THR A 15 1.86 -9.14 5.34
N PHE A 16 1.25 -8.77 4.21
CA PHE A 16 0.95 -9.71 3.12
C PHE A 16 2.23 -10.25 2.46
N PHE A 17 3.23 -9.38 2.25
CA PHE A 17 4.51 -9.80 1.68
C PHE A 17 5.20 -10.86 2.57
N HIS A 18 5.29 -10.63 3.88
CA HIS A 18 5.89 -11.59 4.82
C HIS A 18 5.14 -12.93 4.79
N TYR A 19 3.80 -12.88 4.79
CA TYR A 19 2.96 -14.09 4.74
C TYR A 19 3.20 -14.92 3.47
N LEU A 20 3.17 -14.28 2.30
CA LEU A 20 3.33 -14.97 1.01
C LEU A 20 4.74 -15.56 0.84
N LYS A 21 5.77 -14.93 1.40
CA LYS A 21 7.14 -15.46 1.37
C LYS A 21 7.33 -16.63 2.32
N CYS A 22 6.82 -16.53 3.53
CA CYS A 22 6.89 -17.59 4.52
C CYS A 22 5.80 -17.35 5.57
N PRO A 23 4.75 -18.18 5.62
CA PRO A 23 3.69 -18.03 6.62
C PRO A 23 4.21 -18.07 8.06
N LEU A 24 5.35 -18.71 8.32
CA LEU A 24 6.00 -18.76 9.65
C LEU A 24 6.74 -17.45 10.00
N TRP A 25 7.08 -16.58 9.03
CA TRP A 25 7.81 -15.32 9.27
C TRP A 25 6.96 -14.26 9.97
N VAL A 26 5.67 -14.17 9.63
CA VAL A 26 4.71 -13.24 10.26
C VAL A 26 4.65 -13.42 11.79
N TYR A 27 5.03 -14.61 12.28
CA TYR A 27 5.07 -14.96 13.71
C TYR A 27 6.36 -14.55 14.41
N HIS A 28 7.51 -14.63 13.73
CA HIS A 28 8.77 -14.23 14.34
C HIS A 28 8.83 -12.72 14.57
N ASP A 29 8.25 -11.91 13.69
CA ASP A 29 8.12 -10.45 13.91
C ASP A 29 7.21 -10.09 15.09
N ALA A 30 6.29 -10.98 15.47
CA ALA A 30 5.33 -10.77 16.56
C ALA A 30 5.88 -11.19 17.95
N GLY A 31 7.03 -11.86 18.05
CA GLY A 31 7.52 -12.35 19.34
C GLY A 31 8.93 -12.96 19.41
N GLY A 32 9.73 -12.95 18.35
CA GLY A 32 11.09 -13.50 18.34
C GLY A 32 12.15 -12.43 18.12
N HIS A 33 13.02 -12.19 19.12
CA HIS A 33 14.25 -11.41 18.91
C HIS A 33 15.15 -12.15 17.90
N GLN A 34 15.27 -11.61 16.69
CA GLN A 34 16.36 -11.94 15.78
C GLN A 34 17.41 -10.82 15.82
N PRO A 35 18.69 -11.12 15.53
CA PRO A 35 19.72 -10.08 15.44
C PRO A 35 19.33 -9.02 14.40
N GLU A 36 19.42 -7.73 14.76
CA GLU A 36 18.98 -6.61 13.92
C GLU A 36 19.63 -6.63 12.51
N ASP A 37 20.90 -7.06 12.42
CA ASP A 37 21.63 -7.17 11.15
C ASP A 37 20.96 -8.10 10.14
N ILE A 38 20.36 -9.20 10.63
CA ILE A 38 19.67 -10.17 9.78
C ILE A 38 18.35 -9.59 9.26
N ASN A 39 17.66 -8.78 10.07
CA ASN A 39 16.43 -8.12 9.65
C ASN A 39 16.70 -7.03 8.60
N ALA A 40 17.72 -6.18 8.82
CA ALA A 40 18.08 -5.14 7.88
C ALA A 40 18.54 -5.69 6.51
N LEU A 41 19.33 -6.77 6.50
CA LEU A 41 19.73 -7.44 5.24
C LEU A 41 18.52 -8.08 4.55
N ARG A 42 17.58 -8.64 5.29
CA ARG A 42 16.36 -9.23 4.73
C ARG A 42 15.46 -8.19 4.11
N GLU A 43 15.20 -7.08 4.80
CA GLU A 43 14.42 -5.97 4.25
C GLU A 43 15.00 -5.53 2.91
N ARG A 44 16.32 -5.37 2.82
CA ARG A 44 17.01 -5.01 1.56
C ARG A 44 16.92 -6.07 0.47
N LEU A 45 16.85 -7.35 0.82
CA LEU A 45 16.69 -8.44 -0.15
C LEU A 45 15.26 -8.53 -0.69
N THR A 46 14.29 -7.98 0.05
CA THR A 46 12.87 -8.03 -0.27
C THR A 46 12.32 -6.72 -0.83
N ASP A 47 13.07 -5.64 -0.68
CA ASP A 47 12.71 -4.32 -1.16
C ASP A 47 12.96 -4.16 -2.67
N ASP A 48 11.91 -4.44 -3.43
CA ASP A 48 11.85 -4.16 -4.86
C ASP A 48 11.53 -2.68 -5.16
N GLY A 49 11.37 -1.82 -4.15
CA GLY A 49 11.10 -0.39 -4.30
C GLY A 49 12.22 0.37 -5.03
N LEU A 50 11.91 1.57 -5.50
CA LEU A 50 12.91 2.41 -6.19
C LEU A 50 13.65 3.28 -5.18
N LEU A 51 14.78 3.85 -5.64
CA LEU A 51 15.43 4.90 -4.87
C LEU A 51 14.61 6.19 -5.00
N PRO A 52 14.55 7.06 -3.96
CA PRO A 52 13.77 8.29 -4.00
C PRO A 52 14.09 9.19 -5.20
N GLU A 53 15.36 9.25 -5.62
CA GLU A 53 15.76 10.04 -6.78
C GLU A 53 15.12 9.52 -8.06
N LYS A 54 14.98 8.20 -8.19
CA LYS A 54 14.36 7.57 -9.36
C LYS A 54 12.84 7.73 -9.35
N GLU A 55 12.20 7.64 -8.19
CA GLU A 55 10.76 7.91 -8.05
C GLU A 55 10.42 9.34 -8.44
N ARG A 56 11.21 10.31 -7.95
CA ARG A 56 11.07 11.72 -8.33
C ARG A 56 11.25 11.92 -9.83
N GLU A 57 12.20 11.23 -10.46
CA GLU A 57 12.39 11.26 -11.93
C GLU A 57 11.16 10.71 -12.70
N LEU A 58 10.49 9.68 -12.15
CA LEU A 58 9.30 9.09 -12.77
C LEU A 58 8.08 10.03 -12.71
N ILE A 59 7.95 10.81 -11.64
CA ILE A 59 6.82 11.73 -11.48
C ILE A 59 7.10 13.14 -12.00
N ALA A 60 8.36 13.53 -12.23
CA ALA A 60 8.76 14.89 -12.61
C ALA A 60 8.01 15.50 -13.81
N ASN A 61 7.51 14.66 -14.73
CA ASN A 61 6.79 15.10 -15.94
C ASN A 61 5.27 15.22 -15.73
N ARG A 62 4.75 15.01 -14.51
CA ARG A 62 3.32 15.13 -14.21
C ARG A 62 2.99 16.57 -13.83
N GLU A 63 1.92 17.10 -14.39
CA GLU A 63 1.56 18.52 -14.27
C GLU A 63 1.05 18.91 -12.87
N ASP A 64 0.37 17.98 -12.20
CA ASP A 64 -0.24 18.20 -10.89
C ASP A 64 0.13 17.07 -9.92
N ILE A 65 1.06 17.39 -9.03
CA ILE A 65 1.59 16.49 -8.01
C ILE A 65 1.45 17.18 -6.64
N ALA A 66 0.90 16.46 -5.68
CA ALA A 66 0.96 16.80 -4.27
C ALA A 66 1.76 15.73 -3.53
N GLU A 67 2.73 16.13 -2.72
CA GLU A 67 3.55 15.22 -1.92
C GLU A 67 3.08 15.25 -0.47
N VAL A 68 2.85 14.07 0.10
CA VAL A 68 2.59 13.90 1.53
C VAL A 68 3.93 13.93 2.24
N THR A 69 4.08 14.85 3.19
CA THR A 69 5.34 15.14 3.88
C THR A 69 5.25 14.96 5.39
N ALA A 70 4.05 14.72 5.93
CA ALA A 70 3.88 14.47 7.35
C ALA A 70 4.54 13.14 7.76
N GLU A 71 5.25 13.15 8.88
CA GLU A 71 5.95 11.98 9.41
C GLU A 71 5.04 11.09 10.27
N ASP A 72 4.10 11.70 10.99
CA ASP A 72 3.10 10.96 11.74
C ASP A 72 2.08 10.29 10.81
N THR A 73 1.75 9.04 11.09
CA THR A 73 0.88 8.22 10.24
C THR A 73 -0.53 8.80 10.11
N ASP A 74 -1.11 9.31 11.20
CA ASP A 74 -2.46 9.87 11.18
C ASP A 74 -2.45 11.25 10.50
N GLU A 75 -1.43 12.07 10.71
CA GLU A 75 -1.24 13.34 10.00
C GLU A 75 -1.04 13.14 8.49
N ALA A 76 -0.23 12.16 8.08
CA ALA A 76 -0.02 11.79 6.68
C ALA A 76 -1.32 11.33 6.02
N PHE A 77 -2.14 10.57 6.75
CA PHE A 77 -3.47 10.17 6.28
C PHE A 77 -4.39 11.38 6.11
N GLN A 78 -4.42 12.33 7.05
CA GLN A 78 -5.21 13.55 6.90
C GLN A 78 -4.75 14.41 5.72
N GLN A 79 -3.43 14.53 5.52
CA GLN A 79 -2.86 15.25 4.38
C GLN A 79 -3.25 14.57 3.06
N THR A 80 -3.16 13.23 3.00
CA THR A 80 -3.61 12.44 1.84
C THR A 80 -5.08 12.69 1.53
N LEU A 81 -5.97 12.62 2.55
CA LEU A 81 -7.39 12.91 2.37
C LEU A 81 -7.65 14.35 1.90
N GLY A 82 -6.87 15.32 2.37
CA GLY A 82 -6.92 16.69 1.88
C GLY A 82 -6.69 16.75 0.37
N PHE A 83 -5.58 16.19 -0.09
CA PHE A 83 -5.25 16.14 -1.52
C PHE A 83 -6.28 15.35 -2.35
N MET A 84 -6.84 14.27 -1.82
CA MET A 84 -7.90 13.52 -2.49
C MET A 84 -9.18 14.36 -2.67
N ARG A 85 -9.56 15.15 -1.65
CA ARG A 85 -10.72 16.06 -1.74
C ARG A 85 -10.48 17.24 -2.68
N GLU A 86 -9.24 17.72 -2.78
CA GLU A 86 -8.85 18.73 -3.75
C GLU A 86 -8.84 18.21 -5.19
N GLY A 87 -8.79 16.88 -5.37
CA GLY A 87 -8.76 16.26 -6.69
C GLY A 87 -7.41 16.39 -7.38
N ARG A 88 -6.31 16.41 -6.61
CA ARG A 88 -4.94 16.42 -7.16
C ARG A 88 -4.75 15.24 -8.10
N GLN A 89 -4.22 15.46 -9.30
CA GLN A 89 -4.07 14.39 -10.30
C GLN A 89 -3.15 13.27 -9.80
N THR A 90 -2.09 13.63 -9.09
CA THR A 90 -1.12 12.71 -8.52
C THR A 90 -0.86 13.06 -7.07
N ILE A 91 -0.94 12.08 -6.18
CA ILE A 91 -0.53 12.21 -4.78
C ILE A 91 0.64 11.26 -4.57
N TYR A 92 1.81 11.80 -4.23
CA TYR A 92 3.03 11.05 -3.96
C TYR A 92 3.15 10.76 -2.46
N HIS A 93 3.58 9.56 -2.11
CA HIS A 93 3.65 9.03 -0.74
C HIS A 93 2.30 9.02 -0.01
N GLY A 94 1.25 8.57 -0.69
CA GLY A 94 -0.08 8.48 -0.10
C GLY A 94 -0.10 7.61 1.15
N MET A 95 -0.94 7.98 2.12
CA MET A 95 -1.24 7.17 3.30
C MET A 95 -2.73 6.86 3.34
N LEU A 96 -3.09 5.59 3.55
CA LEU A 96 -4.45 5.09 3.57
C LEU A 96 -4.70 4.34 4.87
N ILE A 97 -5.71 4.74 5.64
CA ILE A 97 -6.02 4.13 6.93
C ILE A 97 -7.49 3.77 7.03
N HIS A 98 -7.77 2.57 7.54
CA HIS A 98 -9.09 2.19 8.01
C HIS A 98 -9.00 1.22 9.18
N GLY A 99 -9.45 1.66 10.36
CA GLY A 99 -9.34 0.84 11.57
C GLY A 99 -7.88 0.54 11.90
N HIS A 100 -7.49 -0.74 11.87
CA HIS A 100 -6.12 -1.20 12.12
C HIS A 100 -5.34 -1.52 10.83
N TRP A 101 -5.93 -1.23 9.66
CA TRP A 101 -5.27 -1.39 8.36
C TRP A 101 -4.61 -0.09 7.96
N VAL A 102 -3.34 -0.16 7.60
CA VAL A 102 -2.51 0.99 7.20
C VAL A 102 -1.78 0.63 5.91
N GLY A 103 -2.03 1.37 4.84
CA GLY A 103 -1.38 1.19 3.55
C GLY A 103 -0.65 2.46 3.10
N SER A 104 0.60 2.31 2.68
CA SER A 104 1.41 3.43 2.16
C SER A 104 1.80 3.19 0.70
N PRO A 105 0.91 3.43 -0.28
CA PRO A 105 1.28 3.35 -1.69
C PRO A 105 2.26 4.45 -2.07
N ASP A 106 3.20 4.15 -2.97
CA ASP A 106 4.17 5.15 -3.46
C ASP A 106 3.44 6.31 -4.14
N MET A 107 2.32 6.03 -4.80
CA MET A 107 1.52 7.03 -5.50
C MET A 107 0.03 6.68 -5.56
N LEU A 108 -0.83 7.68 -5.45
CA LEU A 108 -2.24 7.62 -5.86
C LEU A 108 -2.43 8.43 -7.14
N ALA A 109 -3.09 7.85 -8.13
CA ALA A 109 -3.45 8.51 -9.38
C ALA A 109 -4.96 8.71 -9.47
N ARG A 110 -5.38 9.94 -9.78
CA ARG A 110 -6.78 10.27 -10.02
C ARG A 110 -7.23 9.72 -11.37
N VAL A 111 -8.40 9.12 -11.41
CA VAL A 111 -9.08 8.66 -12.63
C VAL A 111 -10.53 9.09 -12.62
N GLU A 112 -11.13 9.21 -13.79
CA GLU A 112 -12.53 9.59 -13.94
C GLU A 112 -13.47 8.47 -13.47
N GLY A 113 -14.53 8.83 -12.73
CA GLY A 113 -15.52 7.90 -12.20
C GLY A 113 -16.15 8.39 -10.89
N ARG A 114 -17.40 8.01 -10.60
CA ARG A 114 -18.11 8.54 -9.42
C ARG A 114 -17.56 7.97 -8.11
N SER A 115 -17.37 8.84 -7.12
CA SER A 115 -16.94 8.49 -5.76
C SER A 115 -17.46 9.49 -4.73
N ASN A 116 -17.10 9.30 -3.46
CA ASN A 116 -17.34 10.26 -2.38
C ASN A 116 -16.68 11.63 -2.61
N PHE A 117 -15.73 11.74 -3.54
CA PHE A 117 -15.06 13.00 -3.91
C PHE A 117 -15.66 13.68 -5.15
N GLY A 118 -16.69 13.10 -5.77
CA GLY A 118 -17.35 13.64 -6.97
C GLY A 118 -17.18 12.74 -8.19
N ASN A 119 -16.76 13.30 -9.32
CA ASN A 119 -16.66 12.60 -10.60
C ASN A 119 -15.28 11.95 -10.85
N TYR A 120 -14.50 11.76 -9.80
CA TYR A 120 -13.23 11.04 -9.89
C TYR A 120 -13.01 10.13 -8.69
N TYR A 121 -12.09 9.19 -8.80
CA TYR A 121 -11.60 8.35 -7.71
C TYR A 121 -10.11 8.09 -7.88
N TYR A 122 -9.47 7.50 -6.87
CA TYR A 122 -8.04 7.19 -6.91
C TYR A 122 -7.77 5.71 -7.08
N ILE A 123 -6.67 5.42 -7.76
CA ILE A 123 -6.05 4.10 -7.87
C ILE A 123 -4.63 4.17 -7.31
N ALA A 124 -4.25 3.15 -6.54
CA ALA A 124 -2.91 3.05 -5.97
C ALA A 124 -1.90 2.48 -6.99
N CYS A 125 -0.66 2.94 -6.86
CA CYS A 125 0.47 2.53 -7.68
C CYS A 125 1.74 2.47 -6.83
N ASP A 126 2.43 1.35 -6.91
CA ASP A 126 3.79 1.22 -6.38
C ASP A 126 4.80 1.32 -7.52
N MET A 127 5.95 1.90 -7.22
CA MET A 127 7.11 1.99 -8.11
C MET A 127 8.09 0.88 -7.74
N LYS A 128 8.30 -0.08 -8.64
CA LYS A 128 9.13 -1.26 -8.32
C LYS A 128 10.09 -1.62 -9.45
N ARG A 129 11.26 -2.15 -9.10
CA ARG A 129 12.23 -2.81 -10.00
C ARG A 129 11.70 -4.17 -10.47
N ALA A 130 10.54 -4.17 -11.09
CA ALA A 130 9.85 -5.35 -11.55
C ALA A 130 9.98 -5.52 -13.07
N ARG A 131 10.25 -6.75 -13.53
CA ARG A 131 10.12 -7.13 -14.95
C ARG A 131 8.78 -7.77 -15.27
N ASN A 132 8.15 -8.37 -14.26
CA ASN A 132 6.87 -9.06 -14.35
C ASN A 132 6.09 -8.83 -13.05
N LEU A 133 4.78 -8.97 -13.10
CA LEU A 133 3.92 -8.92 -11.93
C LEU A 133 4.06 -10.18 -11.09
N ARG A 134 4.48 -10.00 -9.84
CA ARG A 134 4.49 -11.05 -8.82
C ARG A 134 3.24 -10.97 -7.95
N ASP A 135 2.90 -12.08 -7.30
CA ASP A 135 1.68 -12.15 -6.48
C ASP A 135 1.74 -11.21 -5.29
N GLU A 136 2.94 -10.94 -4.74
CA GLU A 136 3.08 -9.99 -3.64
C GLU A 136 2.57 -8.60 -4.05
N TYR A 137 2.92 -8.12 -5.25
CA TYR A 137 2.47 -6.80 -5.73
C TYR A 137 0.96 -6.74 -5.95
N ARG A 138 0.37 -7.85 -6.41
CA ARG A 138 -1.08 -7.94 -6.63
C ARG A 138 -1.84 -7.92 -5.31
N PHE A 139 -1.33 -8.61 -4.29
CA PHE A 139 -1.91 -8.60 -2.95
C PHE A 139 -1.81 -7.21 -2.30
N GLN A 140 -0.68 -6.52 -2.46
CA GLN A 140 -0.56 -5.11 -2.05
C GLN A 140 -1.62 -4.25 -2.75
N GLY A 141 -1.80 -4.41 -4.07
CA GLY A 141 -2.86 -3.74 -4.81
C GLY A 141 -4.28 -4.04 -4.33
N CYS A 142 -4.57 -5.30 -3.98
CA CYS A 142 -5.86 -5.69 -3.41
C CYS A 142 -6.08 -4.98 -2.06
N PHE A 143 -5.07 -4.95 -1.21
CA PHE A 143 -5.11 -4.26 0.09
C PHE A 143 -5.36 -2.76 -0.07
N TYR A 144 -4.67 -2.10 -0.99
CA TYR A 144 -4.94 -0.70 -1.30
C TYR A 144 -6.33 -0.49 -1.89
N GLY A 145 -6.80 -1.39 -2.75
CA GLY A 145 -8.15 -1.33 -3.32
C GLY A 145 -9.24 -1.37 -2.25
N GLU A 146 -9.07 -2.22 -1.23
CA GLU A 146 -9.96 -2.31 -0.06
C GLU A 146 -9.96 -1.05 0.80
N LEU A 147 -8.77 -0.49 1.06
CA LEU A 147 -8.65 0.77 1.80
C LEU A 147 -9.30 1.92 1.02
N LEU A 148 -9.03 2.00 -0.28
CA LEU A 148 -9.60 3.02 -1.15
C LEU A 148 -11.12 2.90 -1.22
N GLU A 149 -11.68 1.70 -1.38
CA GLU A 149 -13.13 1.49 -1.37
C GLU A 149 -13.78 2.07 -0.11
N ARG A 150 -13.17 1.86 1.07
CA ARG A 150 -13.68 2.38 2.35
C ARG A 150 -13.56 3.90 2.46
N ILE A 151 -12.52 4.49 1.87
CA ILE A 151 -12.27 5.94 1.91
C ILE A 151 -13.17 6.67 0.89
N GLN A 152 -13.20 6.20 -0.34
CA GLN A 152 -13.78 6.90 -1.49
C GLN A 152 -15.12 6.32 -1.95
N GLY A 153 -15.59 5.21 -1.39
CA GLY A 153 -16.88 4.58 -1.69
C GLY A 153 -16.91 3.76 -2.98
N VAL A 154 -15.80 3.64 -3.69
CA VAL A 154 -15.68 2.82 -4.90
C VAL A 154 -14.35 2.07 -4.92
N LYS A 155 -14.43 0.76 -5.18
CA LYS A 155 -13.26 -0.11 -5.33
C LYS A 155 -12.62 0.08 -6.70
N PRO A 156 -11.31 0.35 -6.77
CA PRO A 156 -10.57 0.27 -8.03
C PRO A 156 -10.68 -1.12 -8.68
N ILE A 157 -10.93 -1.16 -10.00
CA ILE A 157 -10.96 -2.41 -10.77
C ILE A 157 -9.53 -2.92 -11.06
N HIS A 158 -8.60 -1.98 -11.25
CA HIS A 158 -7.22 -2.27 -11.60
C HIS A 158 -6.26 -1.60 -10.62
N GLY A 159 -5.19 -2.32 -10.30
CA GLY A 159 -3.97 -1.76 -9.75
C GLY A 159 -2.87 -1.79 -10.81
N TYR A 160 -1.78 -1.09 -10.57
CA TYR A 160 -0.61 -1.18 -11.44
C TYR A 160 0.68 -0.95 -10.67
N VAL A 161 1.77 -1.46 -11.25
CA VAL A 161 3.14 -1.17 -10.84
C VAL A 161 3.79 -0.33 -11.93
N LEU A 162 4.47 0.75 -11.52
CA LEU A 162 5.29 1.57 -12.41
C LEU A 162 6.75 1.13 -12.30
N THR A 163 7.38 0.85 -13.43
CA THR A 163 8.79 0.39 -13.47
C THR A 163 9.75 1.56 -13.75
N PRO A 164 11.07 1.40 -13.50
CA PRO A 164 12.07 2.47 -13.73
C PRO A 164 12.14 3.00 -15.16
N ASP A 165 11.76 2.19 -16.14
CA ASP A 165 11.67 2.50 -17.57
C ASP A 165 10.31 3.09 -17.97
N ARG A 166 9.45 3.43 -17.00
CA ARG A 166 8.09 3.99 -17.19
C ARG A 166 7.09 3.00 -17.79
N SER A 167 7.40 1.72 -17.80
CA SER A 167 6.43 0.68 -18.19
C SER A 167 5.36 0.52 -17.09
N ILE A 168 4.12 0.32 -17.51
CA ILE A 168 2.98 0.11 -16.61
C ILE A 168 2.63 -1.38 -16.64
N LEU A 169 2.77 -2.03 -15.49
CA LEU A 169 2.36 -3.40 -15.28
C LEU A 169 1.00 -3.41 -14.57
N SER A 170 -0.10 -3.44 -15.33
CA SER A 170 -1.46 -3.43 -14.77
C SER A 170 -1.99 -4.83 -14.47
N TYR A 171 -2.86 -4.92 -13.48
CA TYR A 171 -3.57 -6.15 -13.12
C TYR A 171 -4.98 -5.85 -12.65
N ASN A 172 -5.87 -6.81 -12.88
CA ASN A 172 -7.22 -6.76 -12.36
C ASN A 172 -7.21 -7.17 -10.88
N ILE A 173 -7.78 -6.34 -10.00
CA ILE A 173 -7.82 -6.60 -8.56
C ILE A 173 -8.75 -7.76 -8.24
N GLU A 174 -9.91 -7.83 -8.92
CA GLU A 174 -10.93 -8.86 -8.68
C GLU A 174 -10.41 -10.27 -9.00
N ALA A 175 -9.53 -10.42 -9.97
CA ALA A 175 -8.91 -11.70 -10.31
C ALA A 175 -8.14 -12.36 -9.14
N PHE A 176 -7.76 -11.58 -8.12
CA PHE A 176 -6.99 -12.06 -6.96
C PHE A 176 -7.75 -11.89 -5.64
N SER A 177 -8.98 -11.37 -5.65
CA SER A 177 -9.76 -11.02 -4.46
C SER A 177 -9.95 -12.22 -3.53
N ASN A 178 -10.32 -13.39 -4.06
CA ASN A 178 -10.56 -14.60 -3.26
C ASN A 178 -9.34 -15.03 -2.44
N ASN A 179 -8.17 -15.16 -3.09
CA ASN A 179 -6.95 -15.57 -2.39
C ASN A 179 -6.50 -14.50 -1.40
N TYR A 180 -6.64 -13.22 -1.77
CA TYR A 180 -6.38 -12.11 -0.88
C TYR A 180 -7.26 -12.15 0.38
N HIS A 181 -8.56 -12.38 0.25
CA HIS A 181 -9.50 -12.42 1.39
C HIS A 181 -9.23 -13.61 2.32
N LEU A 182 -8.85 -14.77 1.77
CA LEU A 182 -8.43 -15.91 2.59
C LEU A 182 -7.18 -15.57 3.41
N THR A 183 -6.17 -14.95 2.78
CA THR A 183 -4.96 -14.52 3.48
C THR A 183 -5.26 -13.43 4.52
N LEU A 184 -6.07 -12.43 4.19
CA LEU A 184 -6.47 -11.38 5.13
C LEU A 184 -7.20 -11.98 6.34
N HIS A 185 -8.15 -12.89 6.12
CA HIS A 185 -8.85 -13.56 7.21
C HIS A 185 -7.88 -14.33 8.11
N GLU A 186 -6.90 -15.05 7.54
CA GLU A 186 -5.86 -15.71 8.32
C GLU A 186 -5.02 -14.72 9.13
N LEU A 187 -4.62 -13.59 8.53
CA LEU A 187 -3.84 -12.55 9.18
C LEU A 187 -4.59 -11.89 10.35
N GLU A 188 -5.91 -11.73 10.24
CA GLU A 188 -6.76 -11.16 11.29
C GLU A 188 -7.00 -12.13 12.47
N HIS A 189 -7.03 -13.44 12.21
CA HIS A 189 -7.47 -14.44 13.19
C HIS A 189 -6.33 -15.31 13.76
N ARG A 190 -5.16 -15.36 13.13
CA ARG A 190 -3.99 -16.07 13.68
C ARG A 190 -3.33 -15.24 14.77
N LYS A 191 -3.53 -15.69 16.02
CA LYS A 191 -2.79 -15.24 17.20
C LYS A 191 -1.34 -15.71 17.18
#